data_AF-A0A2J4GAQ6-F1
#
_entry.id   AF-A0A2J4GAQ6-F1
#
_cell.length_a   1.000
_cell.length_b   1.000
_cell.length_c   1.000
_cell.angle_alpha   90.00
_cell.angle_beta   90.00
_cell.angle_gamma   90.00
#
_symmetry.space_group_name_H-M   'P 1'
#
loop_
_entity.id
_entity.type
_entity.pdbx_description
1 polymer ?
#
loop_
_entity_poly.entity_id
_entity_poly.type
_entity_poly.pdbx_seq_one_letter_code
_entity_poly.pdbx_strand_id
1 'polypeptide(L)'
;MYVYFAYSRWYLEVFSIKTLNVTLENWTLGTNQRPFVEVRLRIESSNREPLRVNYITVSVQQGSETLREVTLSYPQGLPLAGSRAFTARLELPSYADPHCLSRGGCFFRVEVGVVSRFGIVPLQFTLSP
;
A
#
# COMPACT_ATOMS: atom_id res chain seq x y z
N MET A 1 -0.64 15.81 -36.07
CA MET A 1 -0.61 14.44 -35.50
C MET A 1 -0.05 14.48 -34.06
N TYR A 2 -0.75 15.15 -33.14
CA TYR A 2 -0.32 15.29 -31.72
C TYR A 2 -1.40 14.85 -30.72
N VAL A 3 -2.66 14.80 -31.15
CA VAL A 3 -3.82 14.50 -30.29
C VAL A 3 -3.90 13.01 -29.92
N TYR A 4 -3.53 12.11 -30.82
CA TYR A 4 -3.56 10.66 -30.57
C TYR A 4 -2.55 10.19 -29.50
N PHE A 5 -1.37 10.83 -29.43
CA PHE A 5 -0.35 10.49 -28.43
C PHE A 5 -0.72 10.93 -27.00
N ALA A 6 -1.48 12.03 -26.88
CA ALA A 6 -1.93 12.51 -25.57
C ALA A 6 -3.05 11.63 -25.00
N TYR A 7 -3.94 11.14 -25.86
CA TYR A 7 -5.04 10.25 -25.45
C TYR A 7 -4.54 8.87 -25.03
N SER A 8 -3.60 8.28 -25.77
CA SER A 8 -3.03 6.97 -25.40
C SER A 8 -2.29 7.01 -24.07
N ARG A 9 -1.50 8.05 -23.80
CA ARG A 9 -0.81 8.24 -22.51
C ARG A 9 -1.78 8.44 -21.34
N TRP A 10 -2.86 9.18 -21.55
CA TRP A 10 -3.89 9.35 -20.51
C TRP A 10 -4.63 8.05 -20.21
N TYR A 11 -5.02 7.30 -21.25
CA TYR A 11 -5.67 6.00 -21.09
C TYR A 11 -4.76 5.02 -20.33
N LEU A 12 -3.47 4.98 -20.68
CA LEU A 12 -2.48 4.12 -20.03
C LEU A 12 -2.28 4.50 -18.55
N GLU A 13 -2.23 5.79 -18.22
CA GLU A 13 -2.15 6.28 -16.84
C GLU A 13 -3.35 5.82 -16.00
N VAL A 14 -4.57 6.04 -16.49
CA VAL A 14 -5.81 5.62 -15.80
C VAL A 14 -5.90 4.10 -15.70
N PHE A 15 -5.52 3.38 -16.76
CA PHE A 15 -5.52 1.92 -16.77
C PHE A 15 -4.51 1.35 -15.77
N SER A 16 -3.30 1.91 -15.69
CA SER A 16 -2.31 1.52 -14.68
C SER A 16 -2.84 1.72 -13.26
N ILE A 17 -3.46 2.88 -12.97
CA ILE A 17 -4.05 3.18 -11.65
C ILE A 17 -5.17 2.18 -11.32
N LYS A 18 -6.05 1.89 -12.28
CA LYS A 18 -7.15 0.93 -12.09
C LYS A 18 -6.72 -0.52 -11.93
N THR A 19 -5.56 -0.87 -12.47
CA THR A 19 -5.01 -2.23 -12.41
C THR A 19 -3.95 -2.38 -11.33
N LEU A 20 -3.72 -1.33 -10.52
CA LEU A 20 -2.85 -1.42 -9.37
C LEU A 20 -3.51 -2.33 -8.33
N ASN A 21 -2.81 -3.38 -7.97
CA ASN A 21 -3.23 -4.34 -6.99
C ASN A 21 -2.23 -4.38 -5.84
N VAL A 22 -2.73 -4.60 -4.63
CA VAL A 22 -1.91 -4.81 -3.45
C VAL A 22 -2.31 -6.15 -2.85
N THR A 23 -1.33 -7.02 -2.67
CA THR A 23 -1.51 -8.33 -2.03
C THR A 23 -0.63 -8.42 -0.80
N LEU A 24 -1.18 -8.97 0.27
CA LEU A 24 -0.40 -9.35 1.44
C LEU A 24 0.39 -10.62 1.10
N GLU A 25 1.73 -10.55 1.08
CA GLU A 25 2.57 -11.74 0.86
C GLU A 25 2.74 -12.53 2.15
N ASN A 26 3.05 -11.82 3.24
CA ASN A 26 3.31 -12.40 4.54
C ASN A 26 3.16 -11.33 5.62
N TRP A 27 2.90 -11.76 6.84
CA TRP A 27 3.01 -10.92 8.01
C TRP A 27 3.56 -11.73 9.18
N THR A 28 4.26 -11.05 10.09
CA THR A 28 4.77 -11.67 11.30
C THR A 28 4.52 -10.77 12.49
N LEU A 29 4.22 -11.38 13.63
CA LEU A 29 4.08 -10.71 14.91
C LEU A 29 5.32 -10.98 15.74
N GLY A 30 6.06 -9.94 16.07
CA GLY A 30 7.18 -9.99 16.99
C GLY A 30 6.75 -9.54 18.38
N THR A 31 7.09 -10.32 19.40
CA THR A 31 6.70 -10.10 20.81
C THR A 31 7.89 -9.70 21.69
N ASN A 32 8.83 -8.91 21.15
CA ASN A 32 9.92 -8.34 21.95
C ASN A 32 9.35 -7.30 22.95
N GLN A 33 10.22 -6.59 23.70
CA GLN A 33 9.83 -5.60 24.72
C GLN A 33 8.72 -4.61 24.29
N ARG A 34 8.54 -4.38 22.98
CA ARG A 34 7.32 -3.80 22.40
C ARG A 34 6.78 -4.73 21.31
N PRO A 35 5.49 -5.09 21.33
CA PRO A 35 4.89 -5.88 20.26
C PRO A 35 4.96 -5.10 18.96
N PHE A 36 5.35 -5.77 17.87
CA PHE A 36 5.39 -5.17 16.55
C PHE A 36 4.88 -6.15 15.50
N VAL A 37 4.37 -5.61 14.41
CA VAL A 37 3.92 -6.38 13.26
C VAL A 37 4.78 -5.98 12.07
N GLU A 38 5.38 -6.96 11.42
CA GLU A 38 6.06 -6.77 10.15
C GLU A 38 5.15 -7.30 9.05
N VAL A 39 4.82 -6.42 8.11
CA VAL A 39 3.91 -6.68 6.99
C VAL A 39 4.71 -6.62 5.70
N ARG A 40 4.63 -7.68 4.92
CA ARG A 40 5.23 -7.76 3.59
C ARG A 40 4.14 -7.72 2.54
N LEU A 41 4.13 -6.65 1.76
CA LEU A 41 3.15 -6.35 0.74
C LEU A 41 3.78 -6.50 -0.63
N ARG A 42 3.01 -6.96 -1.61
CA ARG A 42 3.38 -6.90 -3.03
C ARG A 42 2.41 -5.98 -3.73
N ILE A 43 2.96 -4.97 -4.39
CA ILE A 43 2.20 -4.02 -5.21
C ILE A 43 2.50 -4.35 -6.66
N GLU A 44 1.43 -4.56 -7.43
CA GLU A 44 1.51 -4.97 -8.83
C GLU A 44 0.76 -3.98 -9.71
N SER A 45 1.36 -3.61 -10.83
CA SER A 45 0.73 -2.87 -11.91
C SER A 45 0.78 -3.74 -13.18
N SER A 46 -0.37 -3.93 -13.81
CA SER A 46 -0.46 -4.74 -15.05
C SER A 46 0.13 -4.05 -16.28
N ASN A 47 0.47 -2.76 -16.18
CA ASN A 47 0.97 -1.98 -17.30
C ASN A 47 2.51 -2.02 -17.39
N ARG A 48 3.01 -1.93 -18.63
CA ARG A 48 4.44 -1.79 -18.94
C ARG A 48 4.98 -0.40 -18.63
N GLU A 49 4.12 0.63 -18.63
CA GLU A 49 4.53 1.98 -18.23
C GLU A 49 4.62 2.09 -16.69
N PRO A 50 5.75 2.56 -16.14
CA PRO A 50 5.94 2.65 -14.70
C PRO A 50 5.01 3.71 -14.08
N LEU A 51 4.20 3.28 -13.12
CA LEU A 51 3.52 4.19 -12.21
C LEU A 51 4.54 4.82 -11.26
N ARG A 52 4.32 6.06 -10.84
CA ARG A 52 5.14 6.68 -9.80
C ARG A 52 4.39 6.64 -8.48
N VAL A 53 4.89 5.88 -7.52
CA VAL A 53 4.35 5.85 -6.16
C VAL A 53 4.99 6.98 -5.36
N ASN A 54 4.18 7.86 -4.79
CA ASN A 54 4.61 8.94 -3.92
C ASN A 54 4.71 8.47 -2.47
N TYR A 55 3.75 7.68 -1.99
CA TYR A 55 3.78 7.13 -0.66
C TYR A 55 3.02 5.81 -0.57
N ILE A 56 3.34 5.03 0.45
CA ILE A 56 2.60 3.83 0.84
C ILE A 56 2.36 3.93 2.35
N THR A 57 1.10 4.07 2.75
CA THR A 57 0.70 4.01 4.16
C THR A 57 0.17 2.63 4.45
N VAL A 58 0.69 1.99 5.48
CA VAL A 58 0.18 0.72 6.00
C VAL A 58 -0.37 1.02 7.38
N SER A 59 -1.59 0.59 7.66
CA SER A 59 -2.22 0.73 8.96
C SER A 59 -2.83 -0.57 9.45
N VAL A 60 -2.76 -0.79 10.76
CA VAL A 60 -3.47 -1.87 11.44
C VAL A 60 -4.76 -1.30 11.98
N GLN A 61 -5.88 -1.88 11.56
CA GLN A 61 -7.21 -1.50 12.03
C GLN A 61 -7.84 -2.61 12.86
N GLN A 62 -8.53 -2.21 13.93
CA GLN A 62 -9.38 -3.06 14.75
C GLN A 62 -10.79 -2.50 14.69
N GLY A 63 -11.66 -3.12 13.88
CA GLY A 63 -12.97 -2.55 13.56
C GLY A 63 -12.83 -1.20 12.84
N SER A 64 -13.33 -0.12 13.44
CA SER A 64 -13.22 1.24 12.90
C SER A 64 -12.00 2.02 13.41
N GLU A 65 -11.27 1.47 14.38
CA GLU A 65 -10.15 2.15 15.03
C GLU A 65 -8.83 1.82 14.34
N THR A 66 -7.99 2.84 14.10
CA THR A 66 -6.62 2.65 13.64
C THR A 66 -5.70 2.51 14.85
N LEU A 67 -5.18 1.32 15.08
CA LEU A 67 -4.25 1.04 16.18
C LEU A 67 -2.88 1.68 15.91
N ARG A 68 -2.41 1.56 14.67
CA ARG A 68 -1.13 2.11 14.23
C ARG A 68 -1.10 2.30 12.73
N GLU A 69 -0.34 3.28 12.29
CA GLU A 69 0.00 3.47 10.88
C GLU A 69 1.48 3.80 10.71
N VAL A 70 2.01 3.46 9.54
CA VAL A 70 3.34 3.84 9.09
C VAL A 70 3.27 4.22 7.62
N THR A 71 3.92 5.33 7.26
CA THR A 71 3.98 5.80 5.88
C THR A 71 5.41 5.72 5.36
N LEU A 72 5.58 5.02 4.24
CA LEU A 72 6.79 4.99 3.44
C LEU A 72 6.67 6.07 2.37
N SER A 73 7.45 7.15 2.50
CA SER A 73 7.41 8.30 1.59
C SER A 73 8.51 8.23 0.53
N TYR A 74 8.13 8.50 -0.71
CA TYR A 74 8.97 8.52 -1.90
C TYR A 74 8.79 9.86 -2.64
N PRO A 75 9.36 10.96 -2.12
CA PRO A 75 9.12 12.31 -2.67
C PRO A 75 9.57 12.46 -4.13
N GLN A 76 10.56 11.67 -4.57
CA GLN A 76 11.03 11.65 -5.95
C GLN A 76 10.13 10.82 -6.89
N GLY A 77 9.14 10.11 -6.34
CA GLY A 77 8.28 9.17 -7.06
C GLY A 77 9.01 7.86 -7.37
N LEU A 78 8.66 6.81 -6.64
CA LEU A 78 9.20 5.47 -6.87
C LEU A 78 8.59 4.87 -8.14
N PRO A 79 9.37 4.56 -9.19
CA PRO A 79 8.84 3.89 -10.37
C PRO A 79 8.46 2.44 -10.02
N LEU A 80 7.23 2.08 -10.34
CA LEU A 80 6.64 0.76 -10.21
C LEU A 80 6.22 0.27 -11.59
N ALA A 81 7.06 -0.57 -12.21
CA ALA A 81 6.73 -1.31 -13.41
C ALA A 81 6.60 -2.79 -13.05
N GLY A 82 5.44 -3.40 -13.33
CA GLY A 82 5.16 -4.77 -12.91
C GLY A 82 4.95 -4.89 -11.40
N SER A 83 5.66 -5.83 -10.77
CA SER A 83 5.46 -6.25 -9.38
C SER A 83 6.65 -5.89 -8.50
N ARG A 84 6.39 -5.34 -7.31
CA ARG A 84 7.43 -5.02 -6.31
C ARG A 84 6.95 -5.29 -4.90
N ALA A 85 7.82 -5.89 -4.10
CA ALA A 85 7.58 -6.13 -2.68
C ALA A 85 8.03 -4.95 -1.81
N PHE A 86 7.30 -4.72 -0.72
CA PHE A 86 7.53 -3.69 0.29
C PHE A 86 7.36 -4.32 1.66
N THR A 87 8.24 -3.95 2.58
CA THR A 87 8.14 -4.38 3.99
C THR A 87 7.92 -3.15 4.85
N ALA A 88 6.92 -3.22 5.71
CA ALA A 88 6.59 -2.19 6.68
C ALA A 88 6.57 -2.80 8.08
N ARG A 89 7.18 -2.13 9.05
CA ARG A 89 7.18 -2.54 10.46
C ARG A 89 6.38 -1.53 11.28
N LEU A 90 5.39 -2.03 12.01
CA LEU A 90 4.47 -1.25 12.82
C LEU A 90 4.61 -1.66 14.29
N GLU A 91 5.04 -0.74 15.14
CA GLU A 91 5.04 -0.96 16.60
C GLU A 91 3.61 -0.80 17.11
N LEU A 92 3.05 -1.87 17.70
CA LEU A 92 1.71 -1.84 18.25
C LEU A 92 1.71 -1.12 19.60
N PRO A 93 0.65 -0.37 19.91
CA PRO A 93 0.50 0.20 21.24
C PRO A 93 0.38 -0.90 22.30
N SER A 94 0.82 -0.62 23.52
CA SER A 94 0.81 -1.59 24.63
C SER A 94 -0.58 -2.04 25.07
N TYR A 95 -1.63 -1.30 24.72
CA TYR A 95 -3.03 -1.68 24.98
C TYR A 95 -3.65 -2.52 23.86
N ALA A 96 -3.02 -2.62 22.69
CA ALA A 96 -3.55 -3.41 21.58
C ALA A 96 -3.33 -4.89 21.87
N ASP A 97 -4.37 -5.71 21.69
CA ASP A 97 -4.23 -7.17 21.73
C ASP A 97 -3.51 -7.64 20.45
N PRO A 98 -2.24 -8.09 20.55
CA PRO A 98 -1.49 -8.50 19.37
C PRO A 98 -2.10 -9.76 18.72
N HIS A 99 -2.93 -10.53 19.44
CA HIS A 99 -3.60 -11.70 18.90
C HIS A 99 -4.82 -11.37 18.03
N CYS A 100 -5.26 -10.11 17.97
CA CYS A 100 -6.40 -9.70 17.13
C CYS A 100 -6.19 -9.98 15.64
N LEU A 101 -4.94 -9.92 15.17
CA LEU A 101 -4.56 -10.26 13.79
C LEU A 101 -4.68 -11.76 13.52
N SER A 102 -4.36 -12.61 14.50
CA SER A 102 -4.47 -14.06 14.36
C SER A 102 -5.90 -14.61 14.52
N ARG A 103 -6.75 -13.89 15.27
CA ARG A 103 -8.14 -14.30 15.57
C ARG A 103 -9.19 -13.70 14.62
N GLY A 104 -8.76 -12.92 13.61
CA GLY A 104 -9.66 -12.32 12.62
C GLY A 104 -10.42 -11.07 13.09
N GLY A 105 -9.91 -10.37 14.12
CA GLY A 105 -10.49 -9.11 14.60
C GLY A 105 -9.80 -7.85 14.07
N CYS A 106 -8.61 -8.00 13.47
CA CYS A 106 -7.82 -6.92 12.91
C CYS A 106 -7.52 -7.15 11.43
N PHE A 107 -7.38 -6.07 10.67
CA PHE A 107 -7.04 -6.10 9.26
C PHE A 107 -6.05 -4.99 8.92
N PHE A 108 -5.30 -5.20 7.84
CA PHE A 108 -4.39 -4.18 7.33
C PHE A 108 -5.12 -3.31 6.31
N ARG A 109 -5.00 -1.99 6.46
CA ARG A 109 -5.40 -1.04 5.43
C ARG A 109 -4.14 -0.47 4.80
N VAL A 110 -4.06 -0.57 3.49
CA VAL A 110 -2.93 -0.04 2.71
C VAL A 110 -3.44 1.07 1.83
N GLU A 111 -2.83 2.24 1.92
CA GLU A 111 -3.07 3.36 1.01
C GLU A 111 -1.83 3.59 0.16
N VAL A 112 -1.99 3.58 -1.16
CA VAL A 112 -0.92 3.85 -2.12
C VAL A 112 -1.23 5.17 -2.79
N GLY A 113 -0.41 6.19 -2.52
CA GLY A 113 -0.49 7.48 -3.21
C GLY A 113 0.26 7.41 -4.53
N VAL A 114 -0.46 7.41 -5.65
CA VAL A 114 0.14 7.36 -6.99
C VAL A 114 0.17 8.76 -7.59
N VAL A 115 1.31 9.16 -8.18
CA VAL A 115 1.44 10.43 -8.90
C VAL A 115 0.74 10.32 -10.25
N SER A 116 -0.25 11.18 -10.45
CA SER A 116 -0.93 11.40 -11.72
C SER A 116 -0.69 12.82 -12.22
N ARG A 117 -1.11 13.13 -13.45
CA ARG A 117 -1.09 14.50 -13.99
C ARG A 117 -1.99 15.47 -13.22
N PHE A 118 -2.96 14.95 -12.47
CA PHE A 118 -3.91 15.75 -11.67
C PHE A 118 -3.46 15.92 -10.21
N GLY A 119 -2.28 15.39 -9.86
CA GLY A 119 -1.79 15.33 -8.49
C GLY A 119 -1.72 13.90 -7.96
N ILE A 120 -1.68 13.75 -6.64
CA ILE A 120 -1.57 12.44 -5.99
C ILE A 120 -2.96 11.83 -5.86
N VAL A 121 -3.12 10.61 -6.39
CA VAL A 121 -4.35 9.82 -6.30
C VAL A 121 -4.17 8.76 -5.21
N PRO A 122 -4.89 8.85 -4.08
CA PRO A 122 -4.86 7.84 -3.04
C PRO A 122 -5.69 6.63 -3.46
N LEU A 123 -5.08 5.45 -3.45
CA LEU A 123 -5.75 4.17 -3.68
C LEU A 123 -5.74 3.37 -2.38
N GLN A 124 -6.92 2.96 -1.91
CA GLN A 124 -7.06 2.24 -0.64
C GLN A 124 -7.37 0.77 -0.88
N PHE A 125 -6.68 -0.09 -0.13
CA PHE A 125 -6.79 -1.54 -0.16
C PHE A 125 -6.98 -2.05 1.26
N THR A 126 -7.87 -3.02 1.43
CA THR A 126 -8.06 -3.70 2.71
C THR A 126 -7.58 -5.13 2.55
N LEU A 127 -6.66 -5.54 3.41
CA LEU A 127 -6.01 -6.85 3.38
C LEU A 127 -6.27 -7.56 4.69
N SER A 128 -6.83 -8.75 4.58
CA SER A 128 -6.96 -9.65 5.72
C SER A 128 -5.63 -10.37 5.95
N PRO A 129 -5.17 -10.48 7.22
CA PRO A 129 -4.04 -11.34 7.60
C PRO A 129 -4.27 -12.81 7.27
#